data_AF-A0A0C3E312-F1
#
_entry.id   AF-A0A0C3E312-F1
#
_cell.length_a   1.000
_cell.length_b   1.000
_cell.length_c   1.000
_cell.angle_alpha   90.00
_cell.angle_beta   90.00
_cell.angle_gamma   90.00
#
_symmetry.space_group_name_H-M   'P 1'
#
loop_
_entity.id
_entity.type
_entity.pdbx_description
1 polymer ?
#
loop_
_entity_poly.entity_id
_entity_poly.type
_entity_poly.pdbx_seq_one_letter_code
_entity_poly.pdbx_strand_id
1 'polypeptide(L)' 'MEFYATYREAQDGYIIELADDWSKGWTVAPDSSTNSGVQIRPIIETSSLPPQFLTTQLFSFEPIHE' A
#
# COMPACT_ATOMS: atom_id res chain seq x y z
N MET A 1 -13.79 1.64 -10.35
CA MET A 1 -12.85 2.00 -9.26
C MET A 1 -11.47 1.80 -9.82
N GLU A 2 -10.66 2.85 -9.84
CA GLU A 2 -9.31 2.85 -10.42
C GLU A 2 -8.29 3.07 -9.31
N PHE A 3 -7.11 2.48 -9.48
CA PHE A 3 -6.03 2.55 -8.50
C PHE A 3 -4.73 2.94 -9.19
N TYR A 4 -3.89 3.70 -8.48
CA TYR A 4 -2.52 3.99 -8.88
C TYR A 4 -1.56 3.21 -8.00
N ALA A 5 -0.59 2.56 -8.62
CA ALA A 5 0.50 1.88 -7.93
C ALA A 5 1.76 2.74 -8.01
N THR A 6 2.20 3.29 -6.88
CA THR A 6 3.38 4.16 -6.80
C THR A 6 4.51 3.41 -6.11
N TYR A 7 5.61 3.16 -6.83
CA TYR A 7 6.80 2.53 -6.27
C TYR A 7 7.53 3.49 -5.31
N ARG A 8 7.95 2.97 -4.16
CA ARG A 8 8.64 3.69 -3.08
C ARG A 8 10.02 3.06 -2.88
N GLU A 9 11.03 3.66 -3.50
CA GLU A 9 12.42 3.17 -3.47
C GLU A 9 12.97 2.99 -2.04
N ALA A 10 12.61 3.89 -1.12
CA ALA A 10 13.11 3.87 0.26
C ALA A 10 12.67 2.64 1.07
N GLN A 11 11.60 1.97 0.65
CA GLN A 11 11.03 0.80 1.33
C GLN A 11 10.84 -0.40 0.39
N ASP A 12 11.34 -0.30 -0.84
CA ASP A 12 11.26 -1.33 -1.89
C ASP A 12 9.85 -1.94 -2.02
N GLY A 13 8.85 -1.09 -2.21
CA GLY A 13 7.46 -1.54 -2.28
C GLY A 13 6.54 -0.53 -2.94
N TYR A 14 5.31 -0.95 -3.22
CA TYR A 14 4.28 -0.14 -3.83
C TYR A 14 3.25 0.30 -2.80
N ILE A 15 2.83 1.55 -2.90
CA ILE A 15 1.58 2.02 -2.32
C ILE A 15 0.50 1.95 -3.39
N ILE A 16 -0.67 1.42 -3.04
CA ILE A 16 -1.83 1.34 -3.94
C ILE A 16 -2.88 2.35 -3.50
N GLU A 17 -3.02 3.42 -4.26
CA GLU A 17 -3.80 4.61 -3.94
C GLU A 17 -5.10 4.62 -4.75
N LEU A 18 -6.19 5.14 -4.17
CA LEU A 18 -7.41 5.38 -4.94
C LEU A 18 -7.21 6.52 -5.93
N ALA A 19 -7.61 6.33 -7.19
CA ALA A 19 -7.45 7.33 -8.23
C ALA A 19 -8.19 8.64 -7.96
N ASP A 20 -9.34 8.57 -7.28
CA ASP A 20 -10.21 9.70 -6.93
C ASP A 20 -9.92 10.30 -5.55
N ASP A 21 -9.12 9.63 -4.70
CA ASP A 21 -8.74 10.10 -3.37
C ASP A 21 -7.35 9.56 -2.98
N TRP A 22 -6.31 10.32 -3.31
CA TRP A 22 -4.90 9.94 -3.05
C TRP A 22 -4.55 9.91 -1.56
N SER A 23 -5.46 10.31 -0.67
CA SER A 23 -5.27 10.15 0.78
C SER A 23 -5.64 8.75 1.28
N LYS A 24 -6.25 7.91 0.42
CA LYS A 24 -6.69 6.56 0.77
C LYS A 24 -6.09 5.52 -0.15
N GLY A 25 -5.84 4.34 0.40
CA GLY A 25 -5.22 3.24 -0.32
C GLY A 25 -5.48 1.89 0.32
N TRP A 26 -4.87 0.86 -0.27
CA TRP A 26 -4.95 -0.50 0.24
C TRP A 26 -4.24 -0.62 1.58
N THR A 27 -4.84 -1.36 2.49
CA THR A 27 -4.28 -1.66 3.82
C THR A 27 -4.70 -3.05 4.23
N VAL A 28 -3.73 -3.86 4.67
CA VAL A 28 -3.96 -5.17 5.26
C VAL A 28 -4.16 -5.01 6.77
N ALA A 29 -5.18 -5.66 7.33
CA ALA A 29 -5.40 -5.63 8.77
C ALA A 29 -4.26 -6.37 9.51
N PRO A 30 -3.66 -5.78 10.56
CA PRO A 30 -2.48 -6.35 11.23
C PRO A 30 -2.75 -7.65 12.00
N ASP A 31 -4.01 -7.97 12.27
CA ASP A 31 -4.49 -9.13 13.04
C ASP A 31 -4.93 -10.31 12.15
N SER A 32 -4.42 -10.38 10.92
CA SER A 32 -4.95 -11.30 9.93
C SER A 32 -4.66 -12.78 10.23
N SER A 33 -5.66 -13.44 10.82
CA SER A 33 -6.02 -14.79 10.39
C SER A 33 -6.03 -14.85 8.86
N THR A 34 -5.76 -16.02 8.27
CA THR A 34 -5.50 -16.29 6.84
C THR A 34 -6.54 -15.75 5.83
N ASN A 35 -7.58 -15.05 6.27
CA ASN A 35 -8.70 -14.51 5.48
C ASN A 35 -8.90 -12.99 5.62
N SER A 36 -7.95 -12.20 6.13
CA SER A 36 -8.17 -10.74 6.15
C SER A 36 -8.12 -10.15 4.75
N GLY A 37 -9.28 -9.67 4.28
CA GLY A 37 -9.37 -8.92 3.04
C GLY A 37 -8.62 -7.59 3.11
N VAL A 38 -8.19 -7.12 1.94
CA VAL A 38 -7.64 -5.77 1.77
C VAL A 38 -8.74 -4.73 2.02
N GLN A 39 -8.44 -3.73 2.84
CA GLN A 39 -9.35 -2.63 3.16
C GLN A 39 -8.85 -1.33 2.53
N ILE A 40 -9.77 -0.43 2.20
CA ILE A 40 -9.44 0.95 1.83
C ILE A 40 -9.39 1.79 3.10
N ARG A 41 -8.21 2.32 3.43
CA ARG A 41 -7.98 3.17 4.61
C ARG A 41 -7.11 4.38 4.26
N PRO A 42 -7.10 5.42 5.09
CA PRO A 42 -6.16 6.52 4.93
C PRO A 42 -4.71 6.03 4.89
N ILE A 43 -3.91 6.60 4.00
CA ILE A 43 -2.48 6.33 3.89
C ILE A 43 -1.78 7.01 5.07
N ILE A 44 -0.92 6.26 5.74
CA ILE A 44 -0.16 6.72 6.90
C ILE A 44 1.32 6.75 6.51
N GLU A 45 1.89 7.94 6.55
CA GLU A 45 3.30 8.18 6.25
C GLU A 45 3.97 9.03 7.34
N THR A 46 5.29 8.92 7.43
CA THR A 46 6.11 9.80 8.28
C THR A 46 6.36 11.14 7.60
N SER A 47 6.55 12.19 8.39
CA SER A 47 6.98 13.51 7.89
C SER A 47 8.48 13.59 7.56
N SER A 48 9.13 12.47 7.23
CA SER A 48 10.55 12.40 6.88
C SER A 48 10.79 12.63 5.38
N LEU A 49 12.05 12.78 4.98
CA LEU A 49 12.47 12.87 3.58
C LEU A 49 13.49 11.75 3.27
N PRO A 50 13.12 10.70 2.51
CA PRO A 50 11.78 10.45 1.97
C PRO A 50 10.76 10.02 3.04
N PRO A 51 9.44 10.15 2.76
CA PRO A 51 8.40 9.60 3.63
C PRO A 51 8.53 8.07 3.74
N GLN A 52 8.18 7.54 4.89
CA GLN A 52 8.05 6.11 5.14
C GLN A 52 6.59 5.76 5.45
N PHE A 53 6.09 4.72 4.82
CA PHE A 53 4.72 4.22 4.95
C PHE A 53 4.63 3.03 5.89
N LEU A 54 3.44 2.74 6.39
CA LEU A 54 3.19 1.53 7.18
C LEU A 54 3.43 0.27 6.32
N THR A 55 4.04 -0.74 6.93
CA THR A 55 4.27 -2.05 6.28
C THR A 55 2.97 -2.71 5.83
N THR A 56 1.86 -2.50 6.55
CA THR A 56 0.53 -3.00 6.17
C THR A 56 -0.06 -2.32 4.93
N GLN A 57 0.58 -1.26 4.44
CA GLN A 57 0.18 -0.49 3.25
C GLN A 57 1.19 -0.62 2.10
N LEU A 58 2.27 -1.38 2.30
CA LEU A 58 3.29 -1.66 1.30
C LEU A 58 3.08 -3.04 0.67
N PHE A 59 3.11 -3.07 -0.65
CA PHE A 59 2.87 -4.28 -1.43
C PHE A 59 4.05 -4.55 -2.36
N SER A 60 4.41 -5.83 -2.52
CA SER A 60 5.32 -6.29 -3.56
C SER A 60 4.51 -7.06 -4.62
N PHE A 61 4.91 -6.92 -5.88
CA PHE A 61 4.34 -7.68 -6.99
C PHE A 61 5.45 -8.51 -7.63
N GLU A 62 5.30 -9.82 -7.57
CA GLU A 62 6.21 -10.74 -8.24
C GLU A 62 5.63 -11.13 -9.60
N PRO A 63 6.40 -11.02 -10.70
CA PRO A 63 5.93 -11.47 -12.00
C PRO A 63 5.74 -12.99 -11.95
N ILE A 64 4.55 -13.44 -12.36
CA ILE A 64 4.33 -14.86 -12.61
C ILE A 64 4.84 -15.14 -14.02
N HIS A 65 5.91 -15.91 -14.12
CA HIS A 65 6.37 -16.45 -15.39
C HIS A 65 5.57 -17.73 -15.68
N GLU A 66 4.67 -17.66 -16.66
CA GLU A 66 4.05 -18.85 -17.27
C GLU A 66 4.98 -19.52 -18.29
#